data_AF-C4Y260-F1
#
_entry.id   AF-C4Y260-F1
#
_cell.length_a   1.000
_cell.length_b   1.000
_cell.length_c   1.000
_cell.angle_alpha   90.00
_cell.angle_beta   90.00
_cell.angle_gamma   90.00
#
_symmetry.space_group_name_H-M   'P 1'
#
loop_
_entity.id
_entity.type
_entity.pdbx_description
1 polymer ?
#
loop_
_entity_poly.entity_id
_entity_poly.type
_entity_poly.pdbx_seq_one_letter_code
_entity_poly.pdbx_strand_id
1 'polypeptide(L)'
;MQKYILVTGGAGYIGSHTVVELIQHGYKVVIVDNLVNSSYDAVSRIEYIVKQPVPFFNVDIGDYEGLLKVFQSYDIGGVIHFAALKAVGESTKIPLEYYENNVGGTITLLKVMKKANVKTIVFSSSATVYGDATRFENMIPIPEHCPNDPTNPYGKTKYIIENILKDVSTADPTWRAAILRYFNPIGAHPSGLIGEDPLGIPNNLLPYLAQVAIGRREKLSIFGNDYNSHDGTPIRDYIHVVDLAKGHIAALSYLNKIEEDKGLYRAWNLGTGKGSTVFDVYHAFCKAVGRELPYEVVGRRAGDVLDLTANPTRANTELQWSTTLSIEDSCRDLWNWTTKNPFGYHTEGYSWKLFGDESSHQSRLHTVSFPEAKVEFSIANYGATIQSIKKDGHQYVAGYDDLSGYKQASNPFFGATIGRVANRISNAEFSIDGSKYSVSKNENGTNCLHGGENGFDKNYFLGPIVRKNENNDITLSFVYAEKDGSNGFPADLVTYVNYTVNSSSFQIEYEGRDSTNIFK
;
A
#
# COMPACT_ATOMS: atom_id res chain seq x y z
N MET A 1 -3.57 -10.55 24.02
CA MET A 1 -3.22 -10.67 22.59
C MET A 1 -2.94 -9.27 22.05
N GLN A 2 -2.06 -9.11 21.07
CA GLN A 2 -1.80 -7.81 20.46
C GLN A 2 -2.98 -7.43 19.55
N LYS A 3 -3.54 -6.23 19.77
CA LYS A 3 -4.68 -5.71 19.00
C LYS A 3 -4.26 -5.34 17.56
N TYR A 4 -5.21 -5.45 16.64
CA TYR A 4 -5.05 -5.04 15.24
C TYR A 4 -5.35 -3.54 15.07
N ILE A 5 -4.64 -2.92 14.12
CA ILE A 5 -4.95 -1.60 13.59
C ILE A 5 -5.70 -1.79 12.27
N LEU A 6 -6.93 -1.31 12.22
CA LEU A 6 -7.71 -1.32 10.99
C LEU A 6 -7.35 -0.11 10.14
N VAL A 7 -6.98 -0.33 8.89
CA VAL A 7 -6.58 0.72 7.95
C VAL A 7 -7.59 0.75 6.81
N THR A 8 -8.55 1.69 6.87
CA THR A 8 -9.46 1.91 5.74
C THR A 8 -8.71 2.65 4.63
N GLY A 9 -8.94 2.33 3.35
CA GLY A 9 -8.20 2.93 2.24
C GLY A 9 -6.74 2.45 2.19
N GLY A 10 -6.45 1.29 2.79
CA GLY A 10 -5.10 0.76 2.96
C GLY A 10 -4.46 0.24 1.67
N ALA A 11 -5.23 0.02 0.60
CA ALA A 11 -4.69 -0.30 -0.72
C ALA A 11 -4.33 0.97 -1.52
N GLY A 12 -4.76 2.15 -1.06
CA GLY A 12 -4.42 3.44 -1.67
C GLY A 12 -2.97 3.87 -1.45
N TYR A 13 -2.62 5.03 -2.03
CA TYR A 13 -1.24 5.55 -2.02
C TYR A 13 -0.65 5.71 -0.60
N ILE A 14 -1.20 6.59 0.24
CA ILE A 14 -0.65 6.84 1.59
C ILE A 14 -0.93 5.66 2.52
N GLY A 15 -2.09 5.02 2.35
CA GLY A 15 -2.50 3.84 3.12
C GLY A 15 -1.49 2.72 3.00
N SER A 16 -1.10 2.34 1.79
CA SER A 16 -0.15 1.23 1.55
C SER A 16 1.22 1.46 2.20
N HIS A 17 1.75 2.68 2.12
CA HIS A 17 3.01 3.03 2.78
C HIS A 17 2.87 2.99 4.31
N THR A 18 1.74 3.44 4.84
CA THR A 18 1.46 3.39 6.28
C THR A 18 1.31 1.95 6.78
N VAL A 19 0.72 1.05 6.00
CA VAL A 19 0.65 -0.38 6.35
C VAL A 19 2.05 -1.00 6.45
N VAL A 20 2.95 -0.69 5.51
CA VAL A 20 4.35 -1.16 5.57
C VAL A 20 5.00 -0.69 6.87
N GLU A 21 4.93 0.60 7.18
CA GLU A 21 5.52 1.16 8.40
C GLU A 21 4.89 0.58 9.67
N LEU A 22 3.56 0.40 9.71
CA LEU A 22 2.88 -0.22 10.86
C LEU A 22 3.43 -1.62 11.14
N ILE A 23 3.52 -2.45 10.10
CA ILE A 23 3.98 -3.84 10.25
C ILE A 23 5.45 -3.88 10.67
N GLN A 24 6.30 -3.03 10.07
CA GLN A 24 7.71 -2.92 10.44
C GLN A 24 7.91 -2.44 11.89
N HIS A 25 7.00 -1.64 12.42
CA HIS A 25 6.98 -1.23 13.82
C HIS A 25 6.25 -2.23 14.73
N GLY A 26 5.98 -3.45 14.24
CA GLY A 26 5.44 -4.54 15.00
C GLY A 26 3.93 -4.52 15.21
N TYR A 27 3.18 -3.61 14.57
CA TYR A 27 1.72 -3.62 14.64
C TYR A 27 1.12 -4.73 13.77
N LYS A 28 0.00 -5.28 14.21
CA LYS A 28 -0.86 -6.11 13.37
C LYS A 28 -1.83 -5.23 12.62
N VAL A 29 -2.06 -5.52 11.34
CA VAL A 29 -2.87 -4.68 10.47
C VAL A 29 -3.97 -5.48 9.79
N VAL A 30 -5.14 -4.87 9.61
CA VAL A 30 -6.20 -5.33 8.71
C VAL A 30 -6.56 -4.19 7.78
N ILE A 31 -6.63 -4.45 6.47
CA ILE A 31 -6.99 -3.47 5.44
C ILE A 31 -8.47 -3.61 5.11
N VAL A 32 -9.16 -2.47 5.01
CA VAL A 32 -10.49 -2.36 4.39
C VAL A 32 -10.40 -1.37 3.24
N ASP A 33 -10.78 -1.77 2.04
CA ASP A 33 -10.74 -0.90 0.86
C ASP A 33 -11.77 -1.40 -0.16
N ASN A 34 -12.52 -0.52 -0.83
CA ASN A 34 -13.47 -0.91 -1.88
C ASN A 34 -12.84 -0.92 -3.28
N LEU A 35 -11.54 -0.61 -3.38
CA LEU A 35 -10.74 -0.58 -4.60
C LEU A 35 -11.20 0.44 -5.66
N VAL A 36 -12.04 1.42 -5.30
CA VAL A 36 -12.57 2.41 -6.25
C VAL A 36 -11.48 3.25 -6.93
N ASN A 37 -10.34 3.45 -6.25
CA ASN A 37 -9.19 4.19 -6.76
C ASN A 37 -7.86 3.53 -6.34
N SER A 38 -7.85 2.20 -6.28
CA SER A 38 -6.68 1.40 -5.93
C SER A 38 -6.75 0.01 -6.58
N SER A 39 -5.75 -0.82 -6.36
CA SER A 39 -5.73 -2.22 -6.80
C SER A 39 -5.30 -3.11 -5.65
N TYR A 40 -5.85 -4.33 -5.58
CA TYR A 40 -5.36 -5.35 -4.66
C TYR A 40 -3.87 -5.67 -4.88
N ASP A 41 -3.34 -5.42 -6.09
CA ASP A 41 -1.91 -5.57 -6.35
C ASP A 41 -1.06 -4.74 -5.38
N ALA A 42 -1.50 -3.55 -4.97
CA ALA A 42 -0.81 -2.78 -3.94
C ALA A 42 -0.68 -3.58 -2.62
N VAL A 43 -1.76 -4.25 -2.20
CA VAL A 43 -1.77 -5.12 -1.01
C VAL A 43 -0.84 -6.31 -1.19
N SER A 44 -0.89 -6.98 -2.34
CA SER A 44 0.00 -8.09 -2.66
C SER A 44 1.49 -7.68 -2.60
N ARG A 45 1.80 -6.44 -3.01
CA ARG A 45 3.15 -5.90 -2.93
C ARG A 45 3.54 -5.47 -1.52
N ILE A 46 2.60 -5.00 -0.70
CA ILE A 46 2.82 -4.81 0.75
C ILE A 46 3.24 -6.13 1.38
N GLU A 47 2.45 -7.20 1.18
CA GLU A 47 2.75 -8.55 1.70
C GLU A 47 4.15 -9.01 1.27
N TYR A 48 4.49 -8.78 -0.01
CA TYR A 48 5.83 -9.07 -0.52
C TYR A 48 6.92 -8.24 0.16
N ILE A 49 6.69 -6.96 0.49
CA ILE A 49 7.66 -6.11 1.21
C ILE A 49 7.84 -6.64 2.64
N VAL A 50 6.75 -6.88 3.36
CA VAL A 50 6.76 -7.21 4.79
C VAL A 50 6.94 -8.71 5.08
N LYS A 51 6.99 -9.56 4.02
CA LYS A 51 7.19 -11.01 4.11
C LYS A 51 6.15 -11.73 4.97
N GLN A 52 4.93 -11.21 5.02
CA GLN A 52 3.82 -11.84 5.71
C GLN A 52 2.48 -11.47 5.05
N PRO A 53 1.45 -12.33 5.15
CA PRO A 53 0.11 -12.00 4.67
C PRO A 53 -0.49 -10.83 5.45
N VAL A 54 -1.32 -10.03 4.78
CA VAL A 54 -2.04 -8.91 5.39
C VAL A 54 -3.53 -9.12 5.15
N PRO A 55 -4.34 -9.32 6.22
CA PRO A 55 -5.79 -9.42 6.10
C PRO A 55 -6.39 -8.26 5.29
N PHE A 56 -7.21 -8.59 4.30
CA PHE A 56 -7.81 -7.64 3.38
C PHE A 56 -9.30 -7.91 3.22
N PHE A 57 -10.09 -6.84 3.27
CA PHE A 57 -11.54 -6.87 3.08
C PHE A 57 -11.92 -5.88 1.99
N ASN A 58 -12.50 -6.41 0.89
CA ASN A 58 -13.11 -5.60 -0.14
C ASN A 58 -14.50 -5.14 0.31
N VAL A 59 -14.55 -4.07 1.09
CA VAL A 59 -15.76 -3.55 1.75
C VAL A 59 -15.80 -2.04 1.65
N ASP A 60 -16.96 -1.51 1.26
CA ASP A 60 -17.24 -0.09 1.30
C ASP A 60 -17.44 0.38 2.75
N ILE A 61 -16.87 1.53 3.11
CA ILE A 61 -17.01 2.06 4.47
C ILE A 61 -18.44 2.51 4.80
N GLY A 62 -19.29 2.71 3.80
CA GLY A 62 -20.73 2.93 3.93
C GLY A 62 -21.52 1.66 4.24
N ASP A 63 -20.95 0.47 4.03
CA ASP A 63 -21.57 -0.82 4.38
C ASP A 63 -21.37 -1.13 5.87
N TYR A 64 -22.39 -0.83 6.67
CA TYR A 64 -22.38 -1.08 8.11
C TYR A 64 -22.21 -2.56 8.46
N GLU A 65 -22.90 -3.47 7.76
CA GLU A 65 -22.87 -4.90 8.09
C GLU A 65 -21.55 -5.53 7.66
N GLY A 66 -21.04 -5.15 6.48
CA GLY A 66 -19.70 -5.54 6.01
C GLY A 66 -18.62 -5.10 6.99
N LEU A 67 -18.62 -3.83 7.40
CA LEU A 67 -17.66 -3.33 8.39
C LEU A 67 -17.80 -4.03 9.74
N LEU A 68 -19.02 -4.22 10.24
CA LEU A 68 -19.26 -4.87 11.53
C LEU A 68 -18.67 -6.29 11.56
N LYS A 69 -18.78 -7.05 10.47
CA LYS A 69 -18.15 -8.37 10.34
C LYS A 69 -16.63 -8.31 10.46
N VAL A 70 -15.97 -7.27 9.94
CA VAL A 70 -14.51 -7.09 10.09
C VAL A 70 -14.16 -6.87 11.57
N PHE A 71 -14.88 -5.99 12.27
CA PHE A 71 -14.68 -5.74 13.69
C PHE A 71 -14.99 -6.95 14.59
N GLN A 72 -15.84 -7.88 14.13
CA GLN A 72 -16.11 -9.14 14.82
C GLN A 72 -15.04 -10.21 14.55
N SER A 73 -14.36 -10.12 13.41
CA SER A 73 -13.34 -11.10 12.98
C SER A 73 -11.97 -10.84 13.59
N TYR A 74 -11.68 -9.59 14.01
CA TYR A 74 -10.39 -9.20 14.57
C TYR A 74 -10.55 -8.34 15.82
N ASP A 75 -9.68 -8.53 16.80
CA ASP A 75 -9.58 -7.67 18.00
C ASP A 75 -8.95 -6.31 17.63
N ILE A 76 -9.78 -5.38 17.13
CA ILE A 76 -9.35 -4.05 16.68
C ILE A 76 -9.10 -3.13 17.89
N GLY A 77 -7.90 -2.55 17.96
CA GLY A 77 -7.51 -1.58 19.00
C GLY A 77 -7.60 -0.12 18.58
N GLY A 78 -7.59 0.13 17.28
CA GLY A 78 -7.69 1.47 16.72
C GLY A 78 -7.83 1.44 15.20
N VAL A 79 -8.20 2.59 14.64
CA VAL A 79 -8.44 2.76 13.20
C VAL A 79 -7.55 3.86 12.65
N ILE A 80 -6.94 3.65 11.48
CA ILE A 80 -6.38 4.72 10.64
C ILE A 80 -7.26 4.88 9.41
N HIS A 81 -7.86 6.05 9.26
CA HIS A 81 -8.94 6.29 8.31
C HIS A 81 -8.49 7.10 7.09
N PHE A 82 -7.99 6.42 6.05
CA PHE A 82 -7.62 7.02 4.76
C PHE A 82 -8.76 7.06 3.72
N ALA A 83 -9.73 6.15 3.82
CA ALA A 83 -10.77 5.97 2.79
C ALA A 83 -11.57 7.26 2.55
N ALA A 84 -11.39 7.86 1.38
CA ALA A 84 -12.08 9.05 0.91
C ALA A 84 -11.82 9.26 -0.59
N LEU A 85 -12.79 9.81 -1.31
CA LEU A 85 -12.53 10.45 -2.59
C LEU A 85 -11.73 11.74 -2.35
N LYS A 86 -10.72 12.00 -3.20
CA LYS A 86 -9.70 13.03 -2.92
C LYS A 86 -9.45 14.06 -4.03
N ALA A 87 -10.05 13.93 -5.21
CA ALA A 87 -9.75 14.81 -6.33
C ALA A 87 -10.51 16.14 -6.21
N VAL A 88 -9.79 17.22 -5.87
CA VAL A 88 -10.38 18.56 -5.68
C VAL A 88 -11.21 19.00 -6.89
N GLY A 89 -10.68 18.88 -8.11
CA GLY A 89 -11.37 19.32 -9.32
C GLY A 89 -12.56 18.44 -9.74
N GLU A 90 -12.62 17.19 -9.28
CA GLU A 90 -13.78 16.32 -9.48
C GLU A 90 -14.86 16.61 -8.43
N SER A 91 -14.46 16.90 -7.20
CA SER A 91 -15.39 17.22 -6.11
C SER A 91 -16.30 18.42 -6.41
N THR A 92 -15.85 19.36 -7.24
CA THR A 92 -16.67 20.50 -7.68
C THR A 92 -17.71 20.12 -8.73
N LYS A 93 -17.53 18.97 -9.41
CA LYS A 93 -18.43 18.44 -10.43
C LYS A 93 -19.45 17.46 -9.85
N ILE A 94 -19.02 16.60 -8.92
CA ILE A 94 -19.85 15.58 -8.25
C ILE A 94 -19.85 15.74 -6.72
N PRO A 95 -20.26 16.91 -6.18
CA PRO A 95 -20.13 17.20 -4.76
C PRO A 95 -20.93 16.23 -3.87
N LEU A 96 -22.11 15.77 -4.30
CA LEU A 96 -22.95 14.86 -3.50
C LEU A 96 -22.27 13.52 -3.27
N GLU A 97 -21.64 12.94 -4.29
CA GLU A 97 -20.88 11.69 -4.17
C GLU A 97 -19.72 11.83 -3.17
N TYR A 98 -19.03 12.98 -3.17
CA TYR A 98 -17.99 13.27 -2.20
C TYR A 98 -18.53 13.34 -0.77
N TYR A 99 -19.67 14.01 -0.55
CA TYR A 99 -20.29 14.09 0.78
C TYR A 99 -20.80 12.72 1.25
N GLU A 100 -21.48 11.97 0.39
CA GLU A 100 -22.00 10.64 0.71
C GLU A 100 -20.86 9.66 1.04
N ASN A 101 -19.85 9.56 0.17
CA ASN A 101 -18.72 8.67 0.37
C ASN A 101 -17.90 9.08 1.60
N ASN A 102 -17.44 10.33 1.66
CA ASN A 102 -16.50 10.74 2.69
C ASN A 102 -17.20 10.92 4.04
N VAL A 103 -18.26 11.73 4.10
CA VAL A 103 -18.93 12.03 5.38
C VAL A 103 -19.82 10.87 5.80
N GLY A 104 -20.65 10.34 4.89
CA GLY A 104 -21.53 9.21 5.17
C GLY A 104 -20.74 7.96 5.56
N GLY A 105 -19.69 7.63 4.81
CA GLY A 105 -18.77 6.54 5.13
C GLY A 105 -18.10 6.69 6.50
N THR A 106 -17.59 7.87 6.86
CA THR A 106 -17.02 8.09 8.20
C THR A 106 -18.08 7.94 9.30
N ILE A 107 -19.31 8.42 9.10
CA ILE A 107 -20.40 8.25 10.07
C ILE A 107 -20.69 6.74 10.30
N THR A 108 -20.74 5.94 9.23
CA THR A 108 -20.93 4.49 9.34
C THR A 108 -19.78 3.84 10.10
N LEU A 109 -18.53 4.16 9.76
CA LEU A 109 -17.35 3.68 10.48
C LEU A 109 -17.41 4.01 11.97
N LEU A 110 -17.72 5.25 12.34
CA LEU A 110 -17.80 5.68 13.74
C LEU A 110 -18.93 4.96 14.51
N LYS A 111 -20.06 4.65 13.85
CA LYS A 111 -21.13 3.84 14.44
C LYS A 111 -20.66 2.41 14.74
N VAL A 112 -19.96 1.77 13.81
CA VAL A 112 -19.39 0.42 13.99
C VAL A 112 -18.33 0.43 15.08
N MET A 113 -17.41 1.39 15.06
CA MET A 113 -16.40 1.59 16.10
C MET A 113 -17.02 1.72 17.49
N LYS A 114 -18.06 2.56 17.63
CA LYS A 114 -18.82 2.70 18.87
C LYS A 114 -19.46 1.38 19.31
N LYS A 115 -20.09 0.64 18.38
CA LYS A 115 -20.72 -0.66 18.64
C LYS A 115 -19.70 -1.70 19.11
N ALA A 116 -18.49 -1.68 18.56
CA ALA A 116 -17.38 -2.58 18.90
C ALA A 116 -16.52 -2.08 20.08
N ASN A 117 -16.88 -0.95 20.70
CA ASN A 117 -16.11 -0.30 21.77
C ASN A 117 -14.65 0.03 21.37
N VAL A 118 -14.41 0.36 20.11
CA VAL A 118 -13.12 0.84 19.59
C VAL A 118 -13.17 2.37 19.54
N LYS A 119 -12.35 3.04 20.35
CA LYS A 119 -12.43 4.50 20.52
C LYS A 119 -11.16 5.27 20.11
N THR A 120 -10.20 4.58 19.48
CA THR A 120 -8.97 5.20 18.97
C THR A 120 -9.06 5.35 17.45
N ILE A 121 -8.92 6.56 16.94
CA ILE A 121 -8.92 6.87 15.51
C ILE A 121 -7.82 7.87 15.14
N VAL A 122 -7.10 7.58 14.07
CA VAL A 122 -6.22 8.51 13.37
C VAL A 122 -6.89 8.86 12.04
N PHE A 123 -7.27 10.12 11.86
CA PHE A 123 -7.99 10.59 10.68
C PHE A 123 -7.07 11.31 9.70
N SER A 124 -7.19 10.93 8.43
CA SER A 124 -6.56 11.59 7.31
C SER A 124 -7.29 12.88 6.93
N SER A 125 -6.92 13.98 7.57
CA SER A 125 -7.35 15.32 7.17
C SER A 125 -6.41 15.90 6.09
N SER A 126 -6.57 17.16 5.74
CA SER A 126 -5.79 17.83 4.69
C SER A 126 -5.63 19.31 4.97
N ALA A 127 -4.51 19.90 4.53
CA ALA A 127 -4.29 21.34 4.53
C ALA A 127 -5.38 22.12 3.76
N THR A 128 -6.18 21.47 2.90
CA THR A 128 -7.32 22.11 2.25
C THR A 128 -8.37 22.65 3.23
N VAL A 129 -8.39 22.19 4.49
CA VAL A 129 -9.29 22.73 5.52
C VAL A 129 -8.97 24.19 5.85
N TYR A 130 -7.73 24.62 5.66
CA TYR A 130 -7.32 26.00 5.87
C TYR A 130 -7.83 26.93 4.77
N GLY A 131 -8.07 26.44 3.55
CA GLY A 131 -8.37 27.30 2.41
C GLY A 131 -7.21 28.22 2.06
N ASP A 132 -7.49 29.50 1.82
CA ASP A 132 -6.46 30.51 1.59
C ASP A 132 -6.02 31.15 2.92
N ALA A 133 -4.87 30.72 3.44
CA ALA A 133 -4.33 31.25 4.68
C ALA A 133 -3.76 32.68 4.54
N THR A 134 -3.52 33.17 3.31
CA THR A 134 -2.99 34.52 3.07
C THR A 134 -4.00 35.62 3.39
N ARG A 135 -5.28 35.27 3.56
CA ARG A 135 -6.33 36.19 4.04
C ARG A 135 -6.14 36.64 5.49
N PHE A 136 -5.20 36.02 6.21
CA PHE A 136 -4.86 36.36 7.59
C PHE A 136 -3.39 36.77 7.69
N GLU A 137 -3.12 37.79 8.49
CA GLU A 137 -1.75 38.23 8.76
C GLU A 137 -0.98 37.16 9.57
N ASN A 138 0.29 36.94 9.24
CA ASN A 138 1.20 36.04 9.96
C ASN A 138 0.74 34.57 10.07
N MET A 139 -0.05 34.09 9.10
CA MET A 139 -0.52 32.69 9.03
C MET A 139 0.24 31.81 8.03
N ILE A 140 1.36 32.28 7.48
CA ILE A 140 2.29 31.48 6.67
C ILE A 140 3.66 31.50 7.38
N PRO A 141 4.27 30.34 7.73
CA PRO A 141 3.74 28.98 7.60
C PRO A 141 2.50 28.71 8.49
N ILE A 142 1.59 27.86 8.01
CA ILE A 142 0.24 27.67 8.55
C ILE A 142 0.25 26.88 9.87
N PRO A 143 -0.11 27.49 11.02
CA PRO A 143 -0.26 26.77 12.27
C PRO A 143 -1.64 26.12 12.39
N GLU A 144 -1.80 25.12 13.26
CA GLU A 144 -3.10 24.42 13.39
C GLU A 144 -4.22 25.26 13.99
N HIS A 145 -3.89 26.41 14.59
CA HIS A 145 -4.85 27.40 15.07
C HIS A 145 -5.33 28.39 13.99
N CYS A 146 -4.79 28.30 12.76
CA CYS A 146 -5.30 29.06 11.62
C CYS A 146 -6.80 28.76 11.43
N PRO A 147 -7.66 29.78 11.29
CA PRO A 147 -9.09 29.56 11.07
C PRO A 147 -9.35 28.78 9.77
N ASN A 148 -10.08 27.67 9.90
CA ASN A 148 -10.47 26.81 8.78
C ASN A 148 -11.61 27.45 7.97
N ASP A 149 -11.44 27.52 6.65
CA ASP A 149 -12.50 27.91 5.70
C ASP A 149 -12.16 27.31 4.31
N PRO A 150 -12.54 26.04 4.07
CA PRO A 150 -12.22 25.31 2.84
C PRO A 150 -13.00 25.82 1.63
N THR A 151 -12.33 25.94 0.49
CA THR A 151 -12.86 26.57 -0.73
C THR A 151 -13.52 25.60 -1.72
N ASN A 152 -13.44 24.29 -1.48
CA ASN A 152 -13.94 23.25 -2.39
C ASN A 152 -14.67 22.12 -1.64
N PRO A 153 -15.55 21.34 -2.31
CA PRO A 153 -16.33 20.27 -1.66
C PRO A 153 -15.47 19.22 -0.97
N TYR A 154 -14.35 18.76 -1.55
CA TYR A 154 -13.42 17.85 -0.88
C TYR A 154 -12.94 18.40 0.47
N GLY A 155 -12.41 19.62 0.49
CA GLY A 155 -11.97 20.29 1.72
C GLY A 155 -13.09 20.46 2.74
N LYS A 156 -14.31 20.76 2.28
CA LYS A 156 -15.51 20.83 3.13
C LYS A 156 -15.83 19.47 3.76
N THR A 157 -15.71 18.36 3.03
CA THR A 157 -15.91 17.02 3.63
C THR A 157 -14.91 16.74 4.75
N LYS A 158 -13.63 17.08 4.57
CA LYS A 158 -12.60 16.91 5.60
C LYS A 158 -12.89 17.76 6.83
N TYR A 159 -13.28 19.01 6.64
CA TYR A 159 -13.64 19.90 7.74
C TYR A 159 -14.89 19.44 8.50
N ILE A 160 -15.92 18.93 7.81
CA ILE A 160 -17.09 18.34 8.46
C ILE A 160 -16.69 17.12 9.31
N ILE A 161 -15.84 16.24 8.78
CA ILE A 161 -15.38 15.06 9.51
C ILE A 161 -14.56 15.45 10.76
N GLU A 162 -13.71 16.47 10.67
CA GLU A 162 -13.01 17.02 11.84
C GLU A 162 -14.00 17.45 12.93
N ASN A 163 -15.07 18.17 12.57
CA ASN A 163 -16.10 18.58 13.53
C ASN A 163 -16.90 17.38 14.08
N ILE A 164 -17.25 16.39 13.26
CA ILE A 164 -17.91 15.17 13.73
C ILE A 164 -17.05 14.47 14.78
N LEU A 165 -15.75 14.31 14.53
CA LEU A 165 -14.83 13.68 15.47
C LEU A 165 -14.69 14.50 16.76
N LYS A 166 -14.66 15.84 16.66
CA LYS A 166 -14.65 16.72 17.82
C LYS A 166 -15.91 16.56 18.66
N ASP A 167 -17.08 16.52 18.02
CA ASP A 167 -18.37 16.38 18.69
C ASP A 167 -18.50 15.00 19.35
N VAL A 168 -18.05 13.93 18.68
CA VAL A 168 -17.99 12.57 19.25
C VAL A 168 -17.07 12.53 20.47
N SER A 169 -15.87 13.11 20.39
CA SER A 169 -14.94 13.20 21.53
C SER A 169 -15.46 14.10 22.66
N THR A 170 -16.29 15.09 22.36
CA THR A 170 -16.93 15.93 23.39
C THR A 170 -18.06 15.19 24.09
N ALA A 171 -18.87 14.43 23.34
CA ALA A 171 -19.98 13.65 23.87
C ALA A 171 -19.52 12.41 24.66
N ASP A 172 -18.40 11.80 24.27
CA ASP A 172 -17.75 10.71 24.98
C ASP A 172 -16.24 11.04 25.13
N PRO A 173 -15.83 11.63 26.27
CA PRO A 173 -14.47 12.05 26.53
C PRO A 173 -13.42 10.94 26.58
N THR A 174 -13.80 9.67 26.37
CA THR A 174 -12.86 8.53 26.28
C THR A 174 -12.38 8.28 24.85
N TRP A 175 -12.89 9.00 23.84
CA TRP A 175 -12.40 8.89 22.47
C TRP A 175 -11.04 9.55 22.28
N ARG A 176 -10.15 8.84 21.60
CA ARG A 176 -8.79 9.26 21.23
C ARG A 176 -8.73 9.47 19.73
N ALA A 177 -8.90 10.72 19.30
CA ALA A 177 -8.92 11.16 17.91
C ALA A 177 -7.70 12.02 17.58
N ALA A 178 -6.81 11.50 16.74
CA ALA A 178 -5.73 12.25 16.12
C ALA A 178 -6.15 12.72 14.73
N ILE A 179 -6.11 14.03 14.50
CA ILE A 179 -6.44 14.65 13.22
C ILE A 179 -5.13 15.05 12.54
N LEU A 180 -4.76 14.35 11.47
CA LEU A 180 -3.52 14.60 10.77
C LEU A 180 -3.81 15.39 9.49
N ARG A 181 -3.43 16.66 9.46
CA ARG A 181 -3.62 17.55 8.30
C ARG A 181 -2.40 17.43 7.41
N TYR A 182 -2.51 16.64 6.36
CA TYR A 182 -1.42 16.45 5.39
C TYR A 182 -1.32 17.64 4.46
N PHE A 183 -0.10 17.95 4.05
CA PHE A 183 0.17 18.94 3.01
C PHE A 183 0.20 18.26 1.64
N ASN A 184 1.34 18.18 0.96
CA ASN A 184 1.43 17.60 -0.38
C ASN A 184 2.31 16.34 -0.37
N PRO A 185 1.74 15.14 -0.12
CA PRO A 185 2.48 13.88 -0.12
C PRO A 185 3.05 13.58 -1.51
N ILE A 186 4.33 13.23 -1.56
CA ILE A 186 5.07 12.87 -2.77
C ILE A 186 6.04 11.71 -2.52
N GLY A 187 6.66 11.21 -3.58
CA GLY A 187 7.61 10.10 -3.50
C GLY A 187 6.95 8.73 -3.59
N ALA A 188 7.71 7.71 -3.26
CA ALA A 188 7.25 6.33 -3.22
C ALA A 188 8.07 5.56 -2.18
N HIS A 189 7.74 4.29 -1.92
CA HIS A 189 8.57 3.47 -1.07
C HIS A 189 9.92 3.21 -1.78
N PRO A 190 11.07 3.31 -1.09
CA PRO A 190 12.40 3.25 -1.70
C PRO A 190 12.72 1.92 -2.42
N SER A 191 11.98 0.84 -2.12
CA SER A 191 12.08 -0.41 -2.91
C SER A 191 11.62 -0.24 -4.38
N GLY A 192 10.79 0.76 -4.65
CA GLY A 192 10.10 0.94 -5.95
C GLY A 192 9.02 -0.11 -6.19
N LEU A 193 8.55 -0.80 -5.15
CA LEU A 193 7.50 -1.83 -5.26
C LEU A 193 6.09 -1.29 -5.02
N ILE A 194 5.94 -0.18 -4.29
CA ILE A 194 4.65 0.51 -4.13
C ILE A 194 4.88 2.00 -4.34
N GLY A 195 3.87 2.67 -4.88
CA GLY A 195 3.86 4.10 -5.18
C GLY A 195 2.44 4.58 -5.50
N GLU A 196 2.32 5.82 -5.96
CA GLU A 196 1.03 6.33 -6.43
C GLU A 196 0.73 5.82 -7.83
N ASP A 197 -0.39 5.13 -7.99
CA ASP A 197 -0.93 4.68 -9.27
C ASP A 197 -2.34 5.28 -9.45
N PRO A 198 -2.45 6.52 -9.95
CA PRO A 198 -3.74 7.17 -10.12
C PRO A 198 -4.52 6.48 -11.24
N LEU A 199 -5.75 6.02 -10.95
CA LEU A 199 -6.64 5.54 -11.99
C LEU A 199 -7.09 6.71 -12.86
N GLY A 200 -6.64 6.73 -14.12
CA GLY A 200 -6.96 7.78 -15.09
C GLY A 200 -5.89 8.87 -15.23
N ILE A 201 -6.34 10.11 -15.46
CA ILE A 201 -5.44 11.26 -15.62
C ILE A 201 -5.05 11.78 -14.23
N PRO A 202 -3.75 11.85 -13.88
CA PRO A 202 -3.35 12.37 -12.60
C PRO A 202 -3.75 13.84 -12.42
N ASN A 203 -4.27 14.19 -11.25
CA ASN A 203 -4.58 15.58 -10.90
C ASN A 203 -3.39 16.32 -10.25
N ASN A 204 -2.45 15.58 -9.69
CA ASN A 204 -1.32 16.09 -8.91
C ASN A 204 -0.06 16.24 -9.78
N LEU A 205 0.80 17.21 -9.44
CA LEU A 205 1.99 17.60 -10.20
C LEU A 205 2.93 16.43 -10.52
N LEU A 206 3.40 15.72 -9.50
CA LEU A 206 4.46 14.72 -9.67
C LEU A 206 4.03 13.44 -10.38
N PRO A 207 2.87 12.81 -10.10
CA PRO A 207 2.41 11.67 -10.88
C PRO A 207 2.18 12.03 -12.35
N TYR A 208 1.74 13.26 -12.64
CA TYR A 208 1.62 13.73 -14.03
C TYR A 208 3.00 13.86 -14.69
N LEU A 209 3.95 14.50 -14.01
CA LEU A 209 5.32 14.68 -14.50
C LEU A 209 6.04 13.33 -14.69
N ALA A 210 5.79 12.36 -13.81
CA ALA A 210 6.28 10.99 -13.96
C ALA A 210 5.73 10.33 -15.23
N GLN A 211 4.45 10.52 -15.58
CA GLN A 211 3.88 10.03 -16.84
C GLN A 211 4.50 10.71 -18.07
N VAL A 212 4.85 12.00 -18.00
CA VAL A 212 5.60 12.70 -19.07
C VAL A 212 6.98 12.06 -19.24
N ALA A 213 7.69 11.79 -18.14
CA ALA A 213 9.05 11.24 -18.18
C ALA A 213 9.16 9.88 -18.89
N ILE A 214 8.09 9.07 -18.85
CA ILE A 214 8.00 7.76 -19.52
C ILE A 214 7.19 7.80 -20.84
N GLY A 215 6.84 8.99 -21.34
CA GLY A 215 6.18 9.16 -22.64
C GLY A 215 4.69 8.82 -22.67
N ARG A 216 4.02 8.62 -21.52
CA ARG A 216 2.56 8.45 -21.46
C ARG A 216 1.80 9.75 -21.71
N ARG A 217 2.49 10.89 -21.60
CA ARG A 217 1.98 12.25 -21.82
C ARG A 217 3.02 13.05 -22.58
N GLU A 218 2.55 13.96 -23.43
CA GLU A 218 3.43 14.78 -24.26
C GLU A 218 4.20 15.83 -23.46
N LYS A 219 3.53 16.52 -22.52
CA LYS A 219 4.10 17.63 -21.71
C LYS A 219 3.30 17.88 -20.44
N LEU A 220 3.92 18.55 -19.46
CA LEU A 220 3.27 19.07 -18.25
C LEU A 220 2.67 20.46 -18.48
N SER A 221 1.44 20.72 -18.02
CA SER A 221 0.90 22.08 -17.94
C SER A 221 1.16 22.69 -16.54
N ILE A 222 1.88 23.81 -16.50
CA ILE A 222 2.17 24.60 -15.29
C ILE A 222 1.14 25.72 -15.17
N PHE A 223 0.35 25.71 -14.11
CA PHE A 223 -0.78 26.62 -13.95
C PHE A 223 -0.38 27.93 -13.25
N GLY A 224 -0.18 28.98 -14.05
CA GLY A 224 0.18 30.32 -13.62
C GLY A 224 1.67 30.50 -13.31
N ASN A 225 2.20 31.66 -13.71
CA ASN A 225 3.59 32.10 -13.50
C ASN A 225 3.66 33.57 -13.04
N ASP A 226 2.56 34.08 -12.48
CA ASP A 226 2.38 35.47 -12.05
C ASP A 226 1.97 35.57 -10.56
N TYR A 227 2.14 34.49 -9.79
CA TYR A 227 1.95 34.47 -8.33
C TYR A 227 3.06 35.28 -7.64
N ASN A 228 2.78 35.77 -6.42
CA ASN A 228 3.77 36.47 -5.61
C ASN A 228 4.73 35.49 -4.90
N SER A 229 5.46 34.69 -5.68
CA SER A 229 6.51 33.75 -5.27
C SER A 229 7.81 34.08 -6.01
N HIS A 230 8.92 33.40 -5.70
CA HIS A 230 10.23 33.75 -6.29
C HIS A 230 10.34 33.45 -7.79
N ASP A 231 9.50 32.58 -8.34
CA ASP A 231 9.48 32.23 -9.77
C ASP A 231 8.09 32.37 -10.42
N GLY A 232 7.14 32.95 -9.70
CA GLY A 232 5.79 33.19 -10.18
C GLY A 232 4.85 32.00 -10.09
N THR A 233 5.29 30.81 -9.65
CA THR A 233 4.42 29.62 -9.51
C THR A 233 3.96 29.39 -8.06
N PRO A 234 2.83 28.71 -7.81
CA PRO A 234 2.32 28.46 -6.46
C PRO A 234 3.28 27.67 -5.55
N ILE A 235 3.23 27.94 -4.25
CA ILE A 235 4.07 27.31 -3.22
C ILE A 235 3.28 26.24 -2.48
N ARG A 236 3.86 25.06 -2.31
CA ARG A 236 3.32 23.94 -1.52
C ARG A 236 4.40 23.33 -0.65
N ASP A 237 4.01 22.74 0.47
CA ASP A 237 4.89 21.91 1.31
C ASP A 237 4.84 20.45 0.88
N TYR A 238 5.88 20.03 0.17
CA TYR A 238 5.99 18.69 -0.38
C TYR A 238 6.67 17.75 0.62
N ILE A 239 5.90 16.79 1.14
CA ILE A 239 6.35 15.84 2.16
C ILE A 239 6.52 14.44 1.56
N HIS A 240 7.62 13.76 1.88
CA HIS A 240 7.82 12.38 1.47
C HIS A 240 6.77 11.45 2.09
N VAL A 241 6.14 10.58 1.30
CA VAL A 241 5.06 9.69 1.73
C VAL A 241 5.47 8.73 2.86
N VAL A 242 6.74 8.31 2.89
CA VAL A 242 7.31 7.50 3.99
C VAL A 242 7.42 8.30 5.29
N ASP A 243 7.87 9.56 5.26
CA ASP A 243 7.87 10.40 6.48
C ASP A 243 6.43 10.61 6.96
N LEU A 244 5.51 10.84 6.03
CA LEU A 244 4.09 10.96 6.34
C LEU A 244 3.52 9.68 6.98
N ALA A 245 3.85 8.50 6.45
CA ALA A 245 3.49 7.21 7.02
C ALA A 245 4.02 7.06 8.45
N LYS A 246 5.28 7.42 8.71
CA LYS A 246 5.87 7.44 10.06
C LYS A 246 5.16 8.42 11.01
N GLY A 247 4.60 9.51 10.49
CA GLY A 247 3.77 10.44 11.27
C GLY A 247 2.52 9.79 11.85
N HIS A 248 1.96 8.77 11.17
CA HIS A 248 0.85 7.99 11.69
C HIS A 248 1.27 7.08 12.84
N ILE A 249 2.46 6.49 12.75
CA ILE A 249 3.02 5.67 13.83
C ILE A 249 3.24 6.52 15.07
N ALA A 250 3.77 7.73 14.91
CA ALA A 250 3.95 8.69 15.99
C ALA A 250 2.62 9.11 16.61
N ALA A 251 1.61 9.44 15.80
CA ALA A 251 0.27 9.77 16.28
C ALA A 251 -0.38 8.61 17.02
N LEU A 252 -0.34 7.39 16.48
CA LEU A 252 -0.89 6.20 17.11
C LEU A 252 -0.18 5.88 18.43
N SER A 253 1.15 5.97 18.45
CA SER A 253 1.97 5.82 19.66
C SER A 253 1.61 6.86 20.72
N TYR A 254 1.39 8.12 20.32
CA TYR A 254 0.93 9.18 21.20
C TYR A 254 -0.44 8.85 21.83
N LEU A 255 -1.42 8.43 21.02
CA LEU A 255 -2.74 8.04 21.52
C LEU A 255 -2.68 6.83 22.46
N ASN A 256 -1.83 5.84 22.17
CA ASN A 256 -1.68 4.64 22.99
C ASN A 256 -1.06 4.90 24.38
N LYS A 257 -0.40 6.04 24.57
CA LYS A 257 0.13 6.47 25.88
C LYS A 257 -0.92 7.14 26.77
N ILE A 258 -2.08 7.47 26.22
CA ILE A 258 -3.19 8.06 26.98
C ILE A 258 -3.89 6.95 27.76
N GLU A 259 -4.10 7.19 29.06
CA GLU A 259 -4.85 6.31 29.97
C GLU A 259 -6.21 5.92 29.40
N GLU A 260 -6.69 4.70 29.68
CA GLU A 260 -7.88 4.13 29.02
C GLU A 260 -9.18 4.90 29.28
N ASP A 261 -9.28 5.60 30.41
CA ASP A 261 -10.43 6.42 30.81
C ASP A 261 -10.32 7.88 30.32
N LYS A 262 -9.24 8.23 29.62
CA LYS A 262 -9.00 9.56 29.07
C LYS A 262 -8.98 9.53 27.54
N GLY A 263 -9.60 10.54 26.96
CA GLY A 263 -9.60 10.78 25.52
C GLY A 263 -8.83 12.02 25.14
N LEU A 264 -8.79 12.28 23.84
CA LEU A 264 -8.17 13.44 23.24
C LEU A 264 -8.80 13.69 21.88
N TYR A 265 -9.08 14.94 21.58
CA TYR A 265 -9.24 15.40 20.20
C TYR A 265 -8.10 16.39 19.92
N ARG A 266 -7.23 16.08 18.95
CA ARG A 266 -6.10 16.94 18.66
C ARG A 266 -5.68 16.89 17.20
N ALA A 267 -5.38 18.06 16.65
CA ALA A 267 -4.93 18.22 15.28
C ALA A 267 -3.45 18.58 15.20
N TRP A 268 -2.76 17.99 14.23
CA TRP A 268 -1.37 18.23 13.89
C TRP A 268 -1.19 18.40 12.39
N ASN A 269 -0.37 19.35 12.00
CA ASN A 269 0.14 19.46 10.65
C ASN A 269 1.25 18.44 10.42
N LEU A 270 1.13 17.65 9.34
CA LEU A 270 2.22 16.81 8.85
C LEU A 270 2.75 17.40 7.55
N GLY A 271 3.81 18.18 7.68
CA GLY A 271 4.54 18.84 6.59
C GLY A 271 6.01 19.06 6.99
N THR A 272 6.82 19.49 6.05
CA THR A 272 8.26 19.73 6.23
C THR A 272 8.55 21.10 6.85
N GLY A 273 7.62 22.03 6.73
CA GLY A 273 7.84 23.45 7.01
C GLY A 273 8.61 24.20 5.93
N LYS A 274 8.87 23.56 4.79
CA LYS A 274 9.57 24.15 3.65
C LYS A 274 8.60 24.28 2.48
N GLY A 275 8.29 25.52 2.12
CA GLY A 275 7.55 25.82 0.89
C GLY A 275 8.46 25.63 -0.32
N SER A 276 7.95 24.98 -1.36
CA SER A 276 8.62 24.90 -2.66
C SER A 276 7.64 25.22 -3.77
N THR A 277 8.14 25.89 -4.79
CA THR A 277 7.36 26.26 -5.96
C THR A 277 7.16 25.08 -6.89
N VAL A 278 6.35 25.26 -7.94
CA VAL A 278 6.19 24.24 -8.99
C VAL A 278 7.51 24.03 -9.74
N PHE A 279 8.27 25.10 -10.01
CA PHE A 279 9.56 24.97 -10.69
C PHE A 279 10.63 24.32 -9.82
N ASP A 280 10.66 24.58 -8.50
CA ASP A 280 11.58 23.89 -7.58
C ASP A 280 11.42 22.36 -7.70
N VAL A 281 10.17 21.87 -7.66
CA VAL A 281 9.86 20.44 -7.77
C VAL A 281 10.12 19.91 -9.18
N TYR A 282 9.77 20.67 -10.21
CA TYR A 282 10.05 20.30 -11.61
C TYR A 282 11.55 20.09 -11.83
N HIS A 283 12.41 20.99 -11.35
CA HIS A 283 13.85 20.88 -11.49
C HIS A 283 14.42 19.72 -10.66
N ALA A 284 13.93 19.52 -9.43
CA ALA A 284 14.32 18.37 -8.61
C ALA A 284 13.97 17.03 -9.30
N PHE A 285 12.79 16.96 -9.93
CA PHE A 285 12.38 15.76 -10.65
C PHE A 285 13.18 15.55 -11.94
N CYS A 286 13.40 16.59 -12.75
CA CYS A 286 14.26 16.51 -13.95
C CYS A 286 15.67 16.02 -13.59
N LYS A 287 16.21 16.46 -12.45
CA LYS A 287 17.50 15.96 -11.93
C LYS A 287 17.45 14.47 -11.60
N ALA A 288 16.37 13.98 -10.99
CA ALA A 288 16.19 12.56 -10.71
C ALA A 288 16.05 11.70 -11.99
N VAL A 289 15.35 12.23 -13.01
CA VAL A 289 15.21 11.58 -14.32
C VAL A 289 16.52 11.62 -15.12
N GLY A 290 17.36 12.64 -14.91
CA GLY A 290 18.61 12.85 -15.64
C GLY A 290 18.46 13.60 -16.97
N ARG A 291 17.27 14.18 -17.24
CA ARG A 291 17.00 15.03 -18.42
C ARG A 291 15.88 16.02 -18.13
N GLU A 292 15.82 17.08 -18.93
CA GLU A 292 14.72 18.04 -18.91
C GLU A 292 13.43 17.42 -19.50
N LEU A 293 12.28 17.84 -18.97
CA LEU A 293 10.96 17.32 -19.37
C LEU A 293 10.12 18.43 -20.01
N PRO A 294 9.38 18.14 -21.09
CA PRO A 294 8.59 19.16 -21.76
C PRO A 294 7.47 19.69 -20.83
N TYR A 295 7.33 21.03 -20.79
CA TYR A 295 6.25 21.71 -20.11
C TYR A 295 5.72 22.90 -20.92
N GLU A 296 4.54 23.38 -20.53
CA GLU A 296 3.97 24.65 -20.99
C GLU A 296 3.41 25.42 -19.80
N VAL A 297 3.54 26.74 -19.80
CA VAL A 297 2.87 27.60 -18.83
C VAL A 297 1.49 27.96 -19.35
N VAL A 298 0.46 27.71 -18.56
CA VAL A 298 -0.95 28.03 -18.85
C VAL A 298 -1.50 28.99 -17.80
N GLY A 299 -2.75 29.45 -17.99
CA GLY A 299 -3.42 30.30 -17.01
C GLY A 299 -3.57 29.64 -15.63
N ARG A 300 -3.82 30.46 -14.60
CA ARG A 300 -4.08 29.96 -13.24
C ARG A 300 -5.25 28.99 -13.21
N ARG A 301 -5.16 27.98 -12.34
CA ARG A 301 -6.25 27.06 -12.07
C ARG A 301 -7.17 27.67 -11.01
N ALA A 302 -8.48 27.62 -11.24
CA ALA A 302 -9.45 28.08 -10.25
C ALA A 302 -9.30 27.29 -8.93
N GLY A 303 -9.18 28.00 -7.82
CA GLY A 303 -9.03 27.43 -6.48
C GLY A 303 -7.59 27.17 -6.03
N ASP A 304 -6.58 27.36 -6.87
CA ASP A 304 -5.18 27.30 -6.44
C ASP A 304 -4.82 28.54 -5.60
N VAL A 305 -4.39 28.29 -4.36
CA VAL A 305 -3.90 29.32 -3.43
C VAL A 305 -2.41 29.59 -3.63
N LEU A 306 -1.94 30.75 -3.17
CA LEU A 306 -0.54 31.16 -3.30
C LEU A 306 0.40 30.22 -2.54
N ASP A 307 0.18 30.05 -1.24
CA ASP A 307 1.12 29.35 -0.34
C ASP A 307 0.37 28.41 0.61
N LEU A 308 0.79 27.15 0.64
CA LEU A 308 0.39 26.14 1.62
C LEU A 308 1.63 25.53 2.26
N THR A 309 2.36 26.33 3.03
CA THR A 309 3.50 25.85 3.82
C THR A 309 3.07 25.49 5.23
N ALA A 310 3.47 24.32 5.75
CA ALA A 310 3.09 23.90 7.10
C ALA A 310 3.88 24.64 8.17
N ASN A 311 3.28 24.91 9.32
CA ASN A 311 4.04 25.05 10.56
C ASN A 311 4.05 23.69 11.28
N PRO A 312 5.16 22.93 11.28
CA PRO A 312 5.21 21.59 11.86
C PRO A 312 5.58 21.58 13.35
N THR A 313 5.76 22.74 14.00
CA THR A 313 6.28 22.83 15.37
C THR A 313 5.52 21.95 16.34
N ARG A 314 4.19 21.89 16.25
CA ARG A 314 3.37 21.07 17.15
C ARG A 314 3.64 19.56 16.98
N ALA A 315 3.75 19.07 15.75
CA ALA A 315 4.05 17.66 15.51
C ALA A 315 5.46 17.31 16.02
N ASN A 316 6.43 18.20 15.76
CA ASN A 316 7.80 18.03 16.22
C ASN A 316 7.90 17.97 17.75
N THR A 317 7.16 18.81 18.47
CA THR A 317 7.23 18.86 19.94
C THR A 317 6.37 17.81 20.63
N GLU A 318 5.18 17.52 20.13
CA GLU A 318 4.25 16.65 20.83
C GLU A 318 4.32 15.19 20.37
N LEU A 319 4.36 14.97 19.05
CA LEU A 319 4.47 13.63 18.49
C LEU A 319 5.90 13.12 18.46
N GLN A 320 6.89 14.01 18.68
CA GLN A 320 8.32 13.70 18.54
C GLN A 320 8.62 13.15 17.14
N TRP A 321 7.96 13.72 16.13
CA TRP A 321 8.06 13.34 14.73
C TRP A 321 8.46 14.56 13.90
N SER A 322 9.38 14.37 12.96
CA SER A 322 9.73 15.39 11.96
C SER A 322 10.16 14.70 10.67
N THR A 323 10.05 15.40 9.55
CA THR A 323 10.48 14.87 8.25
C THR A 323 11.99 14.72 8.18
N THR A 324 12.44 13.62 7.59
CA THR A 324 13.86 13.27 7.42
C THR A 324 14.30 13.20 5.96
N LEU A 325 13.34 13.11 5.04
CA LEU A 325 13.58 12.96 3.61
C LEU A 325 13.32 14.29 2.90
N SER A 326 14.14 14.55 1.88
CA SER A 326 14.09 15.76 1.06
C SER A 326 13.15 15.62 -0.15
N ILE A 327 12.98 16.72 -0.89
CA ILE A 327 12.29 16.69 -2.19
C ILE A 327 13.10 15.87 -3.19
N GLU A 328 14.43 15.91 -3.12
CA GLU A 328 15.32 15.10 -3.96
C GLU A 328 15.14 13.61 -3.67
N ASP A 329 15.05 13.20 -2.41
CA ASP A 329 14.74 11.82 -2.02
C ASP A 329 13.39 11.39 -2.59
N SER A 330 12.39 12.27 -2.45
CA SER A 330 11.04 12.02 -2.97
C SER A 330 11.04 11.85 -4.49
N CYS A 331 11.77 12.68 -5.21
CA CYS A 331 11.89 12.58 -6.67
C CYS A 331 12.63 11.31 -7.09
N ARG A 332 13.72 10.95 -6.40
CA ARG A 332 14.46 9.70 -6.63
C ARG A 332 13.57 8.49 -6.43
N ASP A 333 12.85 8.42 -5.31
CA ASP A 333 12.06 7.24 -4.96
C ASP A 333 10.81 7.14 -5.85
N LEU A 334 10.19 8.27 -6.21
CA LEU A 334 9.16 8.32 -7.25
C LEU A 334 9.69 7.83 -8.61
N TRP A 335 10.88 8.26 -9.02
CA TRP A 335 11.46 7.85 -10.30
C TRP A 335 11.79 6.34 -10.32
N ASN A 336 12.29 5.81 -9.21
CA ASN A 336 12.50 4.37 -9.03
C ASN A 336 11.20 3.56 -9.09
N TRP A 337 10.11 4.05 -8.48
CA TRP A 337 8.77 3.48 -8.66
C TRP A 337 8.33 3.54 -10.14
N THR A 338 8.45 4.70 -10.77
CA THR A 338 7.96 4.97 -12.12
C THR A 338 8.67 4.11 -13.16
N THR A 339 9.99 3.98 -13.08
CA THR A 339 10.79 3.16 -13.99
C THR A 339 10.52 1.67 -13.87
N LYS A 340 10.30 1.18 -12.64
CA LYS A 340 9.93 -0.22 -12.39
C LYS A 340 8.47 -0.52 -12.74
N ASN A 341 7.62 0.50 -12.80
CA ASN A 341 6.17 0.38 -12.92
C ASN A 341 5.59 1.48 -13.83
N PRO A 342 5.99 1.53 -15.11
CA PRO A 342 5.63 2.64 -16.00
C PRO A 342 4.11 2.77 -16.20
N PHE A 343 3.38 1.67 -16.11
CA PHE A 343 1.92 1.63 -16.20
C PHE A 343 1.25 1.34 -14.85
N GLY A 344 1.94 1.67 -13.75
CA GLY A 344 1.43 1.42 -12.41
C GLY A 344 1.46 -0.07 -12.06
N TYR A 345 0.42 -0.56 -11.40
CA TYR A 345 0.30 -1.98 -11.08
C TYR A 345 -0.12 -2.84 -12.28
N HIS A 346 -0.69 -2.23 -13.33
CA HIS A 346 -1.06 -2.94 -14.54
C HIS A 346 0.17 -3.36 -15.37
N THR A 347 0.15 -4.59 -15.86
CA THR A 347 1.17 -5.12 -16.80
C THR A 347 0.46 -5.70 -18.02
N GLU A 348 0.83 -5.24 -19.20
CA GLU A 348 0.30 -5.74 -20.47
C GLU A 348 0.59 -7.24 -20.63
N GLY A 349 -0.40 -8.01 -21.09
CA GLY A 349 -0.27 -9.45 -21.27
C GLY A 349 -0.37 -10.24 -19.96
N TYR A 350 -0.64 -9.59 -18.83
CA TYR A 350 -0.83 -10.22 -17.52
C TYR A 350 -2.22 -9.93 -16.97
N SER A 351 -2.81 -10.94 -16.33
CA SER A 351 -4.04 -10.82 -15.56
C SER A 351 -4.06 -11.82 -14.42
N TRP A 352 -4.99 -11.67 -13.49
CA TRP A 352 -5.22 -12.67 -12.46
C TRP A 352 -6.71 -12.80 -12.14
N LYS A 353 -7.08 -13.95 -11.58
CA LYS A 353 -8.41 -14.22 -11.03
C LYS A 353 -8.28 -14.95 -9.69
N LEU A 354 -9.34 -14.95 -8.88
CA LEU A 354 -9.40 -15.80 -7.70
C LEU A 354 -9.33 -17.28 -8.11
N PHE A 355 -8.68 -18.09 -7.30
CA PHE A 355 -8.45 -19.50 -7.55
C PHE A 355 -8.93 -20.32 -6.35
N GLY A 356 -10.11 -20.91 -6.45
CA GLY A 356 -10.81 -21.53 -5.31
C GLY A 356 -11.77 -20.54 -4.64
N ASP A 357 -11.74 -20.48 -3.30
CA ASP A 357 -12.67 -19.67 -2.48
C ASP A 357 -12.75 -18.21 -2.96
N GLU A 358 -13.95 -17.81 -3.41
CA GLU A 358 -14.25 -16.49 -3.99
C GLU A 358 -14.06 -15.32 -3.02
N SER A 359 -13.79 -15.58 -1.73
CA SER A 359 -13.61 -14.54 -0.72
C SER A 359 -12.15 -14.16 -0.44
N SER A 360 -11.16 -15.00 -0.79
CA SER A 360 -9.77 -14.79 -0.36
C SER A 360 -8.82 -14.43 -1.49
N HIS A 361 -8.35 -13.18 -1.47
CA HIS A 361 -7.37 -12.68 -2.44
C HIS A 361 -5.96 -13.29 -2.28
N GLN A 362 -5.71 -14.06 -1.22
CA GLN A 362 -4.47 -14.83 -1.06
C GLN A 362 -4.37 -15.99 -2.06
N SER A 363 -5.51 -16.45 -2.59
CA SER A 363 -5.56 -17.52 -3.57
C SER A 363 -5.92 -16.97 -4.95
N ARG A 364 -4.90 -16.62 -5.74
CA ARG A 364 -5.07 -16.17 -7.11
C ARG A 364 -4.34 -17.08 -8.09
N LEU A 365 -4.88 -17.11 -9.31
CA LEU A 365 -4.25 -17.69 -10.48
C LEU A 365 -3.83 -16.55 -11.40
N HIS A 366 -2.54 -16.51 -11.68
CA HIS A 366 -1.86 -15.47 -12.44
C HIS A 366 -1.61 -15.97 -13.85
N THR A 367 -2.16 -15.31 -14.85
CA THR A 367 -2.06 -15.72 -16.24
C THR A 367 -1.27 -14.69 -17.05
N VAL A 368 -0.25 -15.17 -17.75
CA VAL A 368 0.51 -14.40 -18.74
C VAL A 368 0.20 -14.96 -20.12
N SER A 369 -0.18 -14.09 -21.05
CA SER A 369 -0.56 -14.48 -22.40
C SER A 369 0.27 -13.72 -23.43
N PHE A 370 0.74 -14.44 -24.45
CA PHE A 370 1.40 -13.94 -25.65
C PHE A 370 0.52 -14.26 -26.87
N PRO A 371 -0.47 -13.41 -27.22
CA PRO A 371 -1.50 -13.75 -28.20
C PRO A 371 -0.97 -14.09 -29.59
N GLU A 372 0.04 -13.36 -30.08
CA GLU A 372 0.64 -13.59 -31.40
C GLU A 372 1.30 -14.96 -31.51
N ALA A 373 1.96 -15.40 -30.44
CA ALA A 373 2.58 -16.72 -30.34
C ALA A 373 1.60 -17.82 -29.90
N LYS A 374 0.37 -17.46 -29.52
CA LYS A 374 -0.64 -18.35 -28.94
C LYS A 374 -0.12 -19.15 -27.75
N VAL A 375 0.68 -18.50 -26.91
CA VAL A 375 1.26 -19.10 -25.69
C VAL A 375 0.63 -18.46 -24.46
N GLU A 376 0.32 -19.27 -23.45
CA GLU A 376 -0.20 -18.83 -22.16
C GLU A 376 0.44 -19.64 -21.02
N PHE A 377 0.74 -18.96 -19.92
CA PHE A 377 1.26 -19.55 -18.70
C PHE A 377 0.37 -19.15 -17.52
N SER A 378 0.00 -20.11 -16.67
CA SER A 378 -0.72 -19.81 -15.43
C SER A 378 0.01 -20.34 -14.20
N ILE A 379 0.22 -19.46 -13.21
CA ILE A 379 0.89 -19.77 -11.93
C ILE A 379 -0.03 -19.39 -10.77
N ALA A 380 -0.20 -20.26 -9.77
CA ALA A 380 -1.03 -20.00 -8.60
C ALA A 380 -0.20 -19.52 -7.39
N ASN A 381 -0.76 -18.69 -6.51
CA ASN A 381 -0.14 -18.40 -5.21
C ASN A 381 0.11 -19.66 -4.37
N TYR A 382 -0.84 -20.60 -4.39
CA TYR A 382 -0.73 -21.87 -3.67
C TYR A 382 0.43 -22.69 -4.26
N GLY A 383 1.44 -22.95 -3.44
CA GLY A 383 2.67 -23.64 -3.83
C GLY A 383 3.54 -22.92 -4.87
N ALA A 384 3.26 -21.64 -5.17
CA ALA A 384 3.77 -20.96 -6.36
C ALA A 384 3.62 -21.87 -7.61
N THR A 385 2.48 -22.57 -7.73
CA THR A 385 2.32 -23.75 -8.60
C THR A 385 2.17 -23.38 -10.06
N ILE A 386 2.88 -24.05 -10.96
CA ILE A 386 2.65 -23.99 -12.40
C ILE A 386 1.37 -24.77 -12.71
N GLN A 387 0.26 -24.05 -12.90
CA GLN A 387 -1.06 -24.64 -13.13
C GLN A 387 -1.25 -25.05 -14.59
N SER A 388 -0.81 -24.20 -15.53
CA SER A 388 -0.88 -24.52 -16.96
C SER A 388 0.23 -23.87 -17.77
N ILE A 389 0.63 -24.58 -18.82
CA ILE A 389 1.44 -24.09 -19.92
C ILE A 389 0.71 -24.50 -21.18
N LYS A 390 0.19 -23.52 -21.93
CA LYS A 390 -0.59 -23.75 -23.14
C LYS A 390 0.12 -23.14 -24.34
N LYS A 391 0.14 -23.89 -25.45
CA LYS A 391 0.58 -23.40 -26.76
C LYS A 391 -0.37 -23.92 -27.84
N ASP A 392 -0.84 -23.03 -28.71
CA ASP A 392 -1.82 -23.35 -29.75
C ASP A 392 -3.10 -24.01 -29.19
N GLY A 393 -3.50 -23.62 -27.97
CA GLY A 393 -4.63 -24.18 -27.25
C GLY A 393 -4.39 -25.56 -26.60
N HIS A 394 -3.22 -26.18 -26.80
CA HIS A 394 -2.85 -27.45 -26.19
C HIS A 394 -2.14 -27.26 -24.86
N GLN A 395 -2.50 -28.05 -23.83
CA GLN A 395 -1.88 -28.02 -22.50
C GLN A 395 -0.73 -29.01 -22.38
N TYR A 396 0.44 -28.54 -21.96
CA TYR A 396 1.70 -29.31 -21.92
C TYR A 396 2.11 -29.82 -20.53
N VAL A 397 1.37 -29.44 -19.49
CA VAL A 397 1.64 -29.87 -18.11
C VAL A 397 0.38 -30.49 -17.49
N ALA A 398 0.58 -31.50 -16.65
CA ALA A 398 -0.50 -32.02 -15.81
C ALA A 398 -0.81 -31.03 -14.68
N GLY A 399 -2.10 -30.88 -14.34
CA GLY A 399 -2.56 -29.95 -13.33
C GLY A 399 -4.06 -30.12 -13.08
N TYR A 400 -4.59 -29.30 -12.19
CA TYR A 400 -6.02 -29.24 -11.89
C TYR A 400 -6.58 -27.88 -12.32
N ASP A 401 -7.85 -27.85 -12.72
CA ASP A 401 -8.53 -26.60 -13.05
C ASP A 401 -8.99 -25.82 -11.80
N ASP A 402 -9.04 -26.49 -10.65
CA ASP A 402 -9.50 -25.93 -9.38
C ASP A 402 -8.53 -26.21 -8.22
N LEU A 403 -8.48 -25.27 -7.27
CA LEU A 403 -7.61 -25.35 -6.08
C LEU A 403 -7.86 -26.61 -5.24
N SER A 404 -9.12 -27.09 -5.17
CA SER A 404 -9.46 -28.28 -4.39
C SER A 404 -8.68 -29.52 -4.85
N GLY A 405 -8.39 -29.64 -6.16
CA GLY A 405 -7.56 -30.70 -6.71
C GLY A 405 -6.13 -30.66 -6.17
N TYR A 406 -5.54 -29.46 -6.12
CA TYR A 406 -4.20 -29.26 -5.56
C TYR A 406 -4.11 -29.55 -4.06
N LYS A 407 -5.21 -29.36 -3.32
CA LYS A 407 -5.32 -29.64 -1.87
C LYS A 407 -5.56 -31.12 -1.54
N GLN A 408 -5.81 -31.98 -2.53
CA GLN A 408 -6.03 -33.41 -2.27
C GLN A 408 -4.75 -34.07 -1.76
N ALA A 409 -4.88 -34.93 -0.76
CA ALA A 409 -3.75 -35.76 -0.29
C ALA A 409 -3.19 -36.69 -1.37
N SER A 410 -3.98 -37.01 -2.39
CA SER A 410 -3.58 -37.80 -3.56
C SER A 410 -2.88 -37.00 -4.66
N ASN A 411 -2.77 -35.67 -4.54
CA ASN A 411 -2.03 -34.86 -5.52
C ASN A 411 -0.55 -35.27 -5.50
N PRO A 412 0.03 -35.75 -6.62
CA PRO A 412 1.42 -36.16 -6.69
C PRO A 412 2.37 -34.95 -6.88
N PHE A 413 2.02 -33.81 -6.28
CA PHE A 413 2.75 -32.53 -6.37
C PHE A 413 2.78 -31.91 -7.79
N PHE A 414 1.69 -32.01 -8.56
CA PHE A 414 1.65 -31.43 -9.90
C PHE A 414 1.97 -29.93 -9.89
N GLY A 415 3.00 -29.54 -10.65
CA GLY A 415 3.43 -28.16 -10.86
C GLY A 415 3.95 -27.41 -9.63
N ALA A 416 3.97 -28.03 -8.45
CA ALA A 416 4.23 -27.34 -7.19
C ALA A 416 5.72 -26.99 -7.02
N THR A 417 5.99 -25.90 -6.30
CA THR A 417 7.32 -25.66 -5.74
C THR A 417 7.54 -26.60 -4.57
N ILE A 418 8.64 -27.35 -4.59
CA ILE A 418 8.99 -28.29 -3.52
C ILE A 418 10.07 -27.67 -2.61
N GLY A 419 9.82 -27.67 -1.30
CA GLY A 419 10.82 -27.27 -0.33
C GLY A 419 10.38 -27.44 1.13
N ARG A 420 11.28 -27.31 2.11
CA ARG A 420 12.70 -26.86 1.95
C ARG A 420 13.64 -27.87 1.29
N VAL A 421 13.34 -29.17 1.38
CA VAL A 421 14.15 -30.25 0.78
C VAL A 421 13.28 -31.07 -0.16
N ALA A 422 13.69 -31.13 -1.43
CA ALA A 422 13.07 -32.02 -2.39
C ALA A 422 13.49 -33.47 -2.16
N ASN A 423 12.58 -34.40 -2.46
CA ASN A 423 12.75 -35.83 -2.24
C ASN A 423 12.88 -36.16 -0.74
N ARG A 424 13.52 -37.29 -0.42
CA ARG A 424 13.45 -37.92 0.89
C ARG A 424 14.57 -37.47 1.82
N ILE A 425 14.20 -37.20 3.07
CA ILE A 425 15.08 -37.26 4.23
C ILE A 425 14.78 -38.57 4.96
N SER A 426 15.78 -39.46 4.97
CA SER A 426 15.68 -40.79 5.58
C SER A 426 15.35 -40.68 7.07
N ASN A 427 14.40 -41.48 7.54
CA ASN A 427 13.91 -41.48 8.92
C ASN A 427 13.38 -40.13 9.43
N ALA A 428 13.24 -39.14 8.54
CA ALA A 428 12.93 -37.75 8.85
C ALA A 428 13.92 -37.12 9.86
N GLU A 429 15.18 -37.53 9.81
CA GLU A 429 16.24 -37.01 10.66
C GLU A 429 17.47 -36.63 9.84
N PHE A 430 18.13 -35.55 10.23
CA PHE A 430 19.43 -35.15 9.68
C PHE A 430 20.23 -34.37 10.72
N SER A 431 21.51 -34.13 10.44
CA SER A 431 22.38 -33.33 11.29
C SER A 431 23.04 -32.22 10.50
N ILE A 432 23.11 -31.02 11.07
CA ILE A 432 23.90 -29.89 10.57
C ILE A 432 24.76 -29.41 11.73
N ASP A 433 26.07 -29.25 11.52
CA ASP A 433 27.02 -28.74 12.52
C ASP A 433 26.95 -29.44 13.89
N GLY A 434 26.77 -30.76 13.87
CA GLY A 434 26.67 -31.59 15.08
C GLY A 434 25.32 -31.53 15.81
N SER A 435 24.42 -30.64 15.39
CA SER A 435 23.05 -30.57 15.89
C SER A 435 22.14 -31.50 15.10
N LYS A 436 21.33 -32.29 15.80
CA LYS A 436 20.34 -33.20 15.20
C LYS A 436 19.00 -32.50 15.08
N TYR A 437 18.34 -32.70 13.95
CA TYR A 437 17.01 -32.18 13.65
C TYR A 437 16.09 -33.32 13.25
N SER A 438 14.85 -33.26 13.74
CA SER A 438 13.77 -34.15 13.35
C SER A 438 12.71 -33.33 12.61
N VAL A 439 12.36 -33.77 11.41
CA VAL A 439 11.34 -33.12 10.58
C VAL A 439 10.06 -33.96 10.52
N SER A 440 8.96 -33.33 10.08
CA SER A 440 7.67 -34.03 9.96
C SER A 440 7.74 -35.20 8.97
N LYS A 441 7.14 -36.34 9.32
CA LYS A 441 7.05 -37.54 8.47
C LYS A 441 5.76 -37.52 7.67
N ASN A 442 5.82 -37.80 6.38
CA ASN A 442 4.64 -37.82 5.51
C ASN A 442 4.66 -38.99 4.49
N GLU A 443 5.74 -39.78 4.42
CA GLU A 443 5.82 -40.98 3.58
C GLU A 443 5.85 -42.23 4.47
N ASN A 444 4.73 -42.97 4.50
CA ASN A 444 4.57 -44.25 5.22
C ASN A 444 5.01 -44.20 6.70
N GLY A 445 4.87 -43.04 7.35
CA GLY A 445 5.27 -42.83 8.74
C GLY A 445 6.77 -43.00 9.01
N THR A 446 7.61 -42.99 7.98
CA THR A 446 9.05 -43.28 8.11
C THR A 446 9.90 -42.10 7.66
N ASN A 447 9.73 -41.65 6.41
CA ASN A 447 10.54 -40.58 5.82
C ASN A 447 9.80 -39.24 5.81
N CYS A 448 10.59 -38.16 5.71
CA CYS A 448 10.08 -36.86 5.27
C CYS A 448 10.31 -36.76 3.75
N LEU A 449 9.25 -36.59 3.00
CA LEU A 449 9.24 -36.45 1.55
C LEU A 449 8.84 -35.01 1.19
N HIS A 450 9.59 -34.36 0.29
CA HIS A 450 9.21 -33.07 -0.31
C HIS A 450 8.93 -31.95 0.71
N GLY A 451 9.69 -31.90 1.81
CA GLY A 451 9.53 -30.87 2.84
C GLY A 451 8.49 -31.19 3.93
N GLY A 452 7.84 -32.35 3.85
CA GLY A 452 7.06 -32.90 4.96
C GLY A 452 5.56 -32.60 4.92
N GLU A 453 4.94 -32.52 6.10
CA GLU A 453 3.48 -32.43 6.23
C GLU A 453 2.94 -31.07 5.78
N ASN A 454 3.69 -29.98 6.00
CA ASN A 454 3.33 -28.63 5.57
C ASN A 454 4.41 -28.01 4.67
N GLY A 455 4.85 -28.74 3.63
CA GLY A 455 5.85 -28.26 2.66
C GLY A 455 5.37 -27.08 1.80
N PHE A 456 6.26 -26.54 0.95
CA PHE A 456 5.95 -25.39 0.10
C PHE A 456 4.71 -25.58 -0.77
N ASP A 457 4.46 -26.80 -1.24
CA ASP A 457 3.32 -27.20 -2.06
C ASP A 457 1.96 -26.94 -1.38
N LYS A 458 1.93 -26.79 -0.05
CA LYS A 458 0.72 -26.58 0.75
C LYS A 458 0.52 -25.17 1.26
N ASN A 459 1.46 -24.28 0.97
CA ASN A 459 1.47 -22.92 1.50
C ASN A 459 1.20 -21.89 0.39
N TYR A 460 0.63 -20.75 0.78
CA TYR A 460 0.44 -19.63 -0.15
C TYR A 460 1.70 -18.78 -0.17
N PHE A 461 2.32 -18.69 -1.34
CA PHE A 461 3.38 -17.73 -1.58
C PHE A 461 2.75 -16.33 -1.78
N LEU A 462 3.39 -15.33 -1.20
CA LEU A 462 3.03 -13.92 -1.31
C LEU A 462 3.46 -13.36 -2.67
N GLY A 463 2.86 -12.24 -3.06
CA GLY A 463 3.02 -11.68 -4.41
C GLY A 463 2.00 -12.26 -5.40
N PRO A 464 2.30 -12.29 -6.71
CA PRO A 464 3.58 -11.99 -7.31
C PRO A 464 3.83 -10.48 -7.47
N ILE A 465 5.10 -10.09 -7.46
CA ILE A 465 5.53 -8.86 -8.14
C ILE A 465 5.61 -9.19 -9.63
N VAL A 466 4.79 -8.53 -10.44
CA VAL A 466 4.81 -8.69 -11.89
C VAL A 466 5.54 -7.52 -12.54
N ARG A 467 6.45 -7.84 -13.48
CA ARG A 467 7.19 -6.86 -14.27
C ARG A 467 7.32 -7.30 -15.70
N LYS A 468 7.19 -6.35 -16.63
CA LYS A 468 7.56 -6.51 -18.03
C LYS A 468 8.93 -5.87 -18.23
N ASN A 469 9.90 -6.67 -18.68
CA ASN A 469 11.27 -6.26 -18.93
C ASN A 469 11.41 -5.63 -20.33
N GLU A 470 12.52 -4.94 -20.59
CA GLU A 470 12.76 -4.24 -21.87
C GLU A 470 12.77 -5.18 -23.09
N ASN A 471 13.10 -6.46 -22.88
CA ASN A 471 13.07 -7.51 -23.90
C ASN A 471 11.68 -8.16 -24.07
N ASN A 472 10.63 -7.57 -23.48
CA ASN A 472 9.26 -8.09 -23.42
C ASN A 472 9.08 -9.39 -22.61
N ASP A 473 10.10 -9.86 -21.87
CA ASP A 473 9.89 -10.92 -20.89
C ASP A 473 8.98 -10.42 -19.76
N ILE A 474 8.15 -11.30 -19.23
CA ILE A 474 7.32 -11.03 -18.05
C ILE A 474 7.83 -11.87 -16.89
N THR A 475 8.19 -11.22 -15.80
CA THR A 475 8.63 -11.86 -14.56
C THR A 475 7.52 -11.83 -13.50
N LEU A 476 7.27 -12.96 -12.85
CA LEU A 476 6.40 -13.12 -11.69
C LEU A 476 7.24 -13.58 -10.50
N SER A 477 7.43 -12.70 -9.51
CA SER A 477 8.23 -12.98 -8.32
C SER A 477 7.36 -13.25 -7.10
N PHE A 478 7.41 -14.47 -6.61
CA PHE A 478 6.73 -14.93 -5.40
C PHE A 478 7.70 -14.99 -4.22
N VAL A 479 7.18 -14.86 -3.00
CA VAL A 479 7.98 -15.01 -1.78
C VAL A 479 7.23 -15.78 -0.70
N TYR A 480 7.93 -16.67 0.00
CA TYR A 480 7.42 -17.38 1.17
C TYR A 480 8.44 -17.30 2.30
N ALA A 481 8.00 -16.93 3.50
CA ALA A 481 8.84 -16.80 4.66
C ALA A 481 8.38 -17.78 5.74
N GLU A 482 9.33 -18.53 6.28
CA GLU A 482 9.12 -19.50 7.35
C GLU A 482 10.05 -19.20 8.51
N LYS A 483 9.59 -19.52 9.72
CA LYS A 483 10.40 -19.37 10.93
C LYS A 483 11.16 -20.65 11.26
N ASP A 484 12.20 -20.51 12.07
CA ASP A 484 12.88 -21.61 12.75
C ASP A 484 11.87 -22.58 13.38
N GLY A 485 12.08 -23.88 13.16
CA GLY A 485 11.21 -24.95 13.62
C GLY A 485 10.02 -25.27 12.72
N SER A 486 9.79 -24.54 11.61
CA SER A 486 8.71 -24.86 10.66
C SER A 486 8.93 -26.24 10.04
N ASN A 487 7.97 -27.16 10.21
CA ASN A 487 8.11 -28.60 9.90
C ASN A 487 9.32 -29.30 10.55
N GLY A 488 9.90 -28.72 11.60
CA GLY A 488 11.12 -29.20 12.26
C GLY A 488 12.43 -28.76 11.58
N PHE A 489 12.38 -27.95 10.52
CA PHE A 489 13.58 -27.41 9.89
C PHE A 489 14.18 -26.27 10.72
N PRO A 490 15.51 -26.19 10.86
CA PRO A 490 16.17 -25.10 11.54
C PRO A 490 16.22 -23.82 10.71
N ALA A 491 16.42 -22.71 11.41
CA ALA A 491 16.59 -21.35 10.91
C ALA A 491 15.34 -20.78 10.22
N ASP A 492 15.22 -19.46 10.30
CA ASP A 492 14.28 -18.74 9.47
C ASP A 492 14.75 -18.76 8.00
N LEU A 493 13.81 -18.88 7.06
CA LEU A 493 14.12 -18.91 5.63
C LEU A 493 13.13 -18.03 4.88
N VAL A 494 13.65 -17.16 4.01
CA VAL A 494 12.86 -16.47 2.99
C VAL A 494 13.20 -17.07 1.64
N THR A 495 12.21 -17.69 1.01
CA THR A 495 12.32 -18.30 -0.32
C THR A 495 11.66 -17.42 -1.36
N TYR A 496 12.38 -17.13 -2.44
CA TYR A 496 11.86 -16.46 -3.62
C TYR A 496 11.74 -17.46 -4.77
N VAL A 497 10.63 -17.37 -5.51
CA VAL A 497 10.41 -18.13 -6.75
C VAL A 497 10.11 -17.12 -7.84
N ASN A 498 11.01 -17.01 -8.80
CA ASN A 498 10.86 -16.10 -9.93
C ASN A 498 10.58 -16.90 -11.20
N TYR A 499 9.45 -16.61 -11.83
CA TYR A 499 9.10 -17.12 -13.15
C TYR A 499 9.37 -16.03 -14.18
N THR A 500 10.24 -16.27 -15.15
CA THR A 500 10.46 -15.35 -16.28
C THR A 500 10.00 -16.04 -17.55
N VAL A 501 9.00 -15.45 -18.21
CA VAL A 501 8.32 -16.05 -19.36
C VAL A 501 8.30 -15.13 -20.57
N ASN A 502 8.41 -15.72 -21.75
CA ASN A 502 8.15 -15.05 -23.02
C ASN A 502 7.45 -16.00 -24.01
N SER A 503 7.27 -15.56 -25.25
CA SER A 503 6.62 -16.33 -26.31
C SER A 503 7.26 -17.69 -26.64
N SER A 504 8.48 -17.94 -26.17
CA SER A 504 9.29 -19.11 -26.53
C SER A 504 9.94 -19.85 -25.35
N SER A 505 10.02 -19.25 -24.16
CA SER A 505 10.69 -19.83 -23.01
C SER A 505 9.93 -19.62 -21.70
N PHE A 506 10.14 -20.55 -20.77
CA PHE A 506 9.70 -20.50 -19.39
C PHE A 506 10.89 -20.81 -18.49
N GLN A 507 11.36 -19.81 -17.73
CA GLN A 507 12.48 -19.93 -16.81
C GLN A 507 11.99 -19.85 -15.37
N ILE A 508 12.60 -20.64 -14.49
CA ILE A 508 12.36 -20.63 -13.05
C ILE A 508 13.68 -20.38 -12.33
N GLU A 509 13.68 -19.46 -11.38
CA GLU A 509 14.81 -19.18 -10.50
C GLU A 509 14.35 -19.25 -9.04
N TYR A 510 15.10 -20.00 -8.23
CA TYR A 510 14.87 -20.15 -6.80
C TYR A 510 15.99 -19.46 -6.04
N GLU A 511 15.64 -18.68 -5.03
CA GLU A 511 16.60 -18.07 -4.12
C GLU A 511 16.15 -18.26 -2.67
N GLY A 512 17.05 -18.76 -1.82
CA GLY A 512 16.82 -18.85 -0.37
C GLY A 512 17.75 -17.89 0.36
N ARG A 513 17.20 -17.09 1.27
CA ARG A 513 17.97 -16.18 2.13
C ARG A 513 17.70 -16.47 3.60
N ASP A 514 18.75 -16.40 4.42
CA ASP A 514 18.58 -16.31 5.87
C ASP A 514 17.76 -15.05 6.20
N SER A 515 16.84 -15.20 7.15
CA SER A 515 15.92 -14.15 7.56
C SER A 515 16.46 -13.30 8.72
N THR A 516 17.70 -13.51 9.19
CA THR A 516 18.31 -12.73 10.28
C THR A 516 18.08 -11.22 10.11
N ASN A 517 16.99 -10.75 10.77
CA ASN A 517 16.32 -9.46 10.61
C ASN A 517 15.38 -9.27 9.39
N ILE A 518 14.20 -9.90 9.38
CA ILE A 518 13.09 -9.52 8.46
C ILE A 518 12.68 -8.03 8.61
N PHE A 519 12.99 -7.40 9.75
CA PHE A 519 12.54 -6.03 10.09
C PHE A 519 13.58 -5.13 10.79
N LYS A 520 14.90 -5.37 10.70
CA LYS A 520 15.90 -4.36 11.14
C LYS A 520 16.52 -3.62 9.97
#